data_AF-A0A1X9MHN8-F1
#
_entry.id   AF-A0A1X9MHN8-F1
#
_cell.length_a   1.000
_cell.length_b   1.000
_cell.length_c   1.000
_cell.angle_alpha   90.00
_cell.angle_beta   90.00
_cell.angle_gamma   90.00
#
_symmetry.space_group_name_H-M   'P 1'
#
loop_
_entity.id
_entity.type
_entity.pdbx_description
1 polymer ?
#
loop_
_entity_poly.entity_id
_entity_poly.type
_entity_poly.pdbx_seq_one_letter_code
_entity_poly.pdbx_strand_id
1 'polypeptide(L)'
;MKRLLFFLSIIFLLTSCQGNVAPNTETDIPSTETGEDEGESSPSAFATSLNLYNPLTDYDMYHEGTGLGEGMNFLFQSEEFVLAQGHQGQAVSFYRILQINEEAGTIVITHEFMEATEEFEAIQKAIDEGDDLQSLLEQYKQLEPNKEQLYFTATEVAEEITLQTGEELTVLPVHIKDTVYYFAEERGLVRIKYTGDSVIELFGEEQIAEANPHQ
;
A
#
# COMPACT_ATOMS: atom_id res chain seq x y z
N MET A 1 -0.03 -61.55 19.24
CA MET A 1 -0.75 -61.17 20.49
C MET A 1 -1.95 -60.32 20.06
N LYS A 2 -3.21 -60.78 20.17
CA LYS A 2 -4.15 -60.58 21.32
C LYS A 2 -4.08 -59.11 21.80
N ARG A 3 -5.09 -58.21 21.74
CA ARG A 3 -6.57 -58.21 21.90
C ARG A 3 -7.09 -56.87 21.29
N LEU A 4 -8.23 -56.72 20.61
CA LEU A 4 -9.65 -56.95 20.98
C LEU A 4 -10.27 -55.80 21.82
N LEU A 5 -11.26 -55.11 21.21
CA LEU A 5 -12.45 -54.41 21.80
C LEU A 5 -12.23 -53.06 22.55
N PHE A 6 -13.19 -52.12 22.70
CA PHE A 6 -14.65 -52.10 22.58
C PHE A 6 -15.15 -50.64 22.41
N PHE A 7 -16.35 -50.48 21.83
CA PHE A 7 -17.34 -49.39 21.87
C PHE A 7 -17.31 -48.39 23.05
N LEU A 8 -17.82 -47.15 22.86
CA LEU A 8 -19.14 -46.72 23.38
C LEU A 8 -19.51 -45.28 23.00
N SER A 9 -20.73 -45.10 22.47
CA SER A 9 -21.46 -43.84 22.31
C SER A 9 -21.88 -43.24 23.66
N ILE A 10 -21.91 -41.90 23.78
CA ILE A 10 -22.85 -41.20 24.65
C ILE A 10 -23.39 -39.95 23.93
N ILE A 11 -24.71 -39.94 23.77
CA ILE A 11 -25.61 -38.84 23.38
C ILE A 11 -26.12 -38.18 24.67
N PHE A 12 -26.55 -36.91 24.55
CA PHE A 12 -27.44 -36.09 25.40
C PHE A 12 -26.76 -34.98 26.22
N LEU A 13 -27.13 -33.73 25.92
CA LEU A 13 -28.14 -33.02 26.72
C LEU A 13 -28.71 -31.78 26.01
N LEU A 14 -30.05 -31.72 26.02
CA LEU A 14 -30.92 -30.60 25.69
C LEU A 14 -31.02 -29.64 26.88
N THR A 15 -31.10 -28.34 26.62
CA THR A 15 -31.82 -27.32 27.44
C THR A 15 -32.24 -26.19 26.49
N SER A 16 -33.48 -26.14 25.99
CA SER A 16 -34.72 -25.61 26.59
C SER A 16 -34.82 -24.08 26.63
N CYS A 17 -35.63 -23.57 25.71
CA CYS A 17 -36.64 -22.51 25.79
C CYS A 17 -36.53 -21.42 26.86
N GLN A 18 -36.52 -20.16 26.41
CA GLN A 18 -37.37 -19.11 26.99
C GLN A 18 -37.57 -17.96 25.98
N GLY A 19 -38.63 -18.07 25.16
CA GLY A 19 -39.18 -16.96 24.39
C GLY A 19 -40.46 -16.51 25.08
N ASN A 20 -40.38 -15.40 25.80
CA ASN A 20 -41.50 -14.80 26.52
C ASN A 20 -42.38 -14.01 25.53
N VAL A 21 -43.69 -14.24 25.59
CA VAL A 21 -44.70 -13.48 24.84
C VAL A 21 -45.02 -12.19 25.59
N ALA A 22 -45.05 -11.07 24.88
CA ALA A 22 -45.71 -9.83 25.30
C ALA A 22 -46.33 -9.13 24.08
N PRO A 23 -47.39 -8.33 24.26
CA PRO A 23 -48.58 -8.37 23.41
C PRO A 23 -48.65 -7.28 22.33
N ASN A 24 -49.55 -7.53 21.37
CA ASN A 24 -50.00 -6.61 20.34
C ASN A 24 -50.42 -5.25 20.89
N THR A 25 -49.88 -4.19 20.30
CA THR A 25 -50.51 -2.86 20.27
C THR A 25 -50.44 -2.37 18.82
N GLU A 26 -51.60 -2.34 18.17
CA GLU A 26 -51.83 -1.57 16.94
C GLU A 26 -51.56 -0.10 17.25
N THR A 27 -50.64 0.52 16.49
CA THR A 27 -50.54 1.97 16.39
C THR A 27 -50.30 2.31 14.93
N ASP A 28 -51.18 3.16 14.41
CA ASP A 28 -51.24 3.74 13.07
C ASP A 28 -49.87 4.07 12.45
N ILE A 29 -49.64 3.56 11.24
CA ILE A 29 -48.58 4.03 10.35
C ILE A 29 -49.18 5.12 9.45
N PRO A 30 -48.79 6.40 9.58
CA PRO A 30 -48.98 7.35 8.52
C PRO A 30 -47.92 7.10 7.44
N SER A 31 -48.37 6.86 6.20
CA SER A 31 -47.55 6.99 5.01
C SER A 31 -46.92 8.38 4.96
N THR A 32 -45.59 8.42 4.92
CA THR A 32 -44.84 9.58 4.45
C THR A 32 -43.88 9.09 3.37
N GLU A 33 -44.24 9.34 2.12
CA GLU A 33 -43.27 9.52 1.04
C GLU A 33 -42.36 10.68 1.43
N THR A 34 -41.06 10.46 1.57
CA THR A 34 -40.02 11.45 1.23
C THR A 34 -38.62 10.85 1.45
N GLY A 35 -37.77 11.00 0.45
CA GLY A 35 -36.33 10.88 0.57
C GLY A 35 -35.76 9.65 -0.12
N GLU A 36 -35.61 9.73 -1.44
CA GLU A 36 -34.43 9.16 -2.08
C GLU A 36 -33.22 9.83 -1.41
N ASP A 37 -32.67 9.18 -0.38
CA ASP A 37 -31.34 9.50 0.12
C ASP A 37 -30.39 8.85 -0.88
N GLU A 38 -30.05 9.61 -1.93
CA GLU A 38 -28.85 9.39 -2.72
C GLU A 38 -27.67 9.48 -1.73
N GLY A 39 -27.41 8.36 -1.06
CA GLY A 39 -26.30 8.23 -0.14
C GLY A 39 -25.00 8.39 -0.93
N GLU A 40 -24.50 9.63 -0.98
CA GLU A 40 -23.08 9.88 -1.18
C GLU A 40 -22.35 9.07 -0.10
N SER A 41 -21.85 7.90 -0.48
CA SER A 41 -21.03 7.09 0.41
C SER A 41 -19.81 7.92 0.77
N SER A 42 -19.72 8.36 2.02
CA SER A 42 -18.53 9.02 2.54
C SER A 42 -17.29 8.16 2.22
N PRO A 43 -16.21 8.75 1.69
CA PRO A 43 -15.02 7.99 1.31
C PRO A 43 -14.45 7.21 2.51
N SER A 44 -13.93 6.01 2.24
CA SER A 44 -13.29 5.19 3.28
C SER A 44 -12.13 5.96 3.93
N ALA A 45 -11.78 5.59 5.18
CA ALA A 45 -10.64 6.20 5.86
C ALA A 45 -9.34 6.06 5.05
N PHE A 46 -9.16 4.91 4.39
CA PHE A 46 -8.03 4.69 3.50
C PHE A 46 -8.07 5.58 2.26
N ALA A 47 -9.22 5.72 1.59
CA ALA A 47 -9.37 6.65 0.45
C ALA A 47 -9.07 8.11 0.85
N THR A 48 -9.45 8.50 2.08
CA THR A 48 -9.11 9.82 2.61
C THR A 48 -7.60 9.95 2.82
N SER A 49 -6.93 8.93 3.37
CA SER A 49 -5.47 8.93 3.52
C SER A 49 -4.72 8.94 2.18
N LEU A 50 -5.22 8.23 1.17
CA LEU A 50 -4.64 8.27 -0.18
C LEU A 50 -4.70 9.68 -0.77
N ASN A 51 -5.84 10.37 -0.63
CA ASN A 51 -5.99 11.75 -1.09
C ASN A 51 -5.20 12.75 -0.24
N LEU A 52 -5.07 12.49 1.06
CA LEU A 52 -4.36 13.39 1.98
C LEU A 52 -2.86 13.30 1.76
N TYR A 53 -2.28 12.10 1.72
CA TYR A 53 -0.83 11.92 1.63
C TYR A 53 -0.31 11.76 0.21
N ASN A 54 -1.19 11.57 -0.79
CA ASN A 54 -0.84 11.39 -2.20
C ASN A 54 0.36 10.44 -2.43
N PRO A 55 0.36 9.20 -1.90
CA PRO A 55 1.53 8.32 -1.94
C PRO A 55 1.91 7.87 -3.35
N LEU A 56 1.03 8.06 -4.35
CA LEU A 56 1.25 7.73 -5.75
C LEU A 56 1.66 8.97 -6.58
N THR A 57 2.36 9.92 -5.95
CA THR A 57 2.95 11.08 -6.63
C THR A 57 4.39 10.77 -7.01
N ASP A 58 4.77 11.07 -8.26
CA ASP A 58 6.14 10.90 -8.75
C ASP A 58 7.16 11.53 -7.80
N TYR A 59 8.27 10.84 -7.58
CA TYR A 59 9.35 11.34 -6.73
C TYR A 59 10.73 10.94 -7.26
N ASP A 60 11.73 11.74 -6.92
CA ASP A 60 13.15 11.46 -7.10
C ASP A 60 13.90 11.93 -5.85
N MET A 61 14.34 10.96 -5.04
CA MET A 61 15.02 11.18 -3.77
C MET A 61 16.51 11.06 -3.98
N TYR A 62 17.26 12.04 -3.51
CA TYR A 62 18.71 12.08 -3.69
C TYR A 62 19.43 12.31 -2.37
N HIS A 63 20.56 11.62 -2.20
CA HIS A 63 21.54 11.91 -1.16
C HIS A 63 22.90 12.25 -1.79
N GLU A 64 23.44 13.42 -1.45
CA GLU A 64 24.76 13.83 -1.94
C GLU A 64 25.87 12.95 -1.34
N GLY A 65 26.73 12.38 -2.20
CA GLY A 65 27.97 11.71 -1.78
C GLY A 65 27.85 10.23 -1.39
N THR A 66 26.64 9.67 -1.21
CA THR A 66 26.46 8.24 -0.88
C THR A 66 26.01 7.40 -2.08
N GLY A 67 25.43 8.04 -3.10
CA GLY A 67 24.78 7.34 -4.21
C GLY A 67 23.47 6.64 -3.82
N LEU A 68 23.03 6.80 -2.56
CA LEU A 68 21.72 6.39 -2.12
C LEU A 68 20.67 7.37 -2.65
N GLY A 69 19.50 6.82 -2.98
CA GLY A 69 18.43 7.55 -3.62
C GLY A 69 17.48 6.55 -4.28
N GLU A 70 16.23 6.95 -4.40
CA GLU A 70 15.21 6.16 -5.08
C GLU A 70 14.28 7.13 -5.79
N GLY A 71 13.87 6.77 -7.00
CA GLY A 71 12.83 7.51 -7.70
C GLY A 71 11.77 6.55 -8.22
N MET A 72 10.55 7.05 -8.35
CA MET A 72 9.45 6.31 -8.94
C MET A 72 8.53 7.27 -9.69
N ASN A 73 8.21 6.90 -10.92
CA ASN A 73 7.25 7.53 -11.80
C ASN A 73 6.05 6.58 -11.99
N PHE A 74 4.84 7.06 -11.70
CA PHE A 74 3.61 6.30 -11.80
C PHE A 74 2.99 6.46 -13.18
N LEU A 75 3.21 5.44 -14.03
CA LEU A 75 2.85 5.48 -15.45
C LEU A 75 1.35 5.32 -15.69
N PHE A 76 0.70 4.44 -14.92
CA PHE A 76 -0.72 4.16 -15.05
C PHE A 76 -1.31 3.68 -13.72
N GLN A 77 -2.52 4.15 -13.39
CA GLN A 77 -3.26 3.76 -12.20
C GLN A 77 -4.68 3.34 -12.57
N SER A 78 -5.08 2.16 -12.09
CA SER A 78 -6.46 1.69 -12.02
C SER A 78 -6.97 1.76 -10.57
N GLU A 79 -8.19 1.31 -10.31
CA GLU A 79 -8.74 1.24 -8.94
C GLU A 79 -7.94 0.29 -8.04
N GLU A 80 -7.47 -0.84 -8.57
CA GLU A 80 -6.85 -1.90 -7.78
C GLU A 80 -5.33 -2.02 -7.97
N PHE A 81 -4.80 -1.50 -9.08
CA PHE A 81 -3.41 -1.70 -9.46
C PHE A 81 -2.76 -0.48 -10.09
N VAL A 82 -1.44 -0.36 -9.92
CA VAL A 82 -0.61 0.71 -10.47
C VAL A 82 0.60 0.11 -11.18
N LEU A 83 0.93 0.64 -12.35
CA LEU A 83 2.19 0.38 -13.05
C LEU A 83 3.12 1.57 -12.81
N ALA A 84 4.32 1.31 -12.30
CA ALA A 84 5.33 2.33 -12.04
C ALA A 84 6.69 1.94 -12.63
N GLN A 85 7.47 2.95 -13.02
CA GLN A 85 8.88 2.84 -13.35
C GLN A 85 9.68 3.48 -12.23
N GLY A 86 10.79 2.90 -11.81
CA GLY A 86 11.65 3.55 -10.82
C GLY A 86 13.10 3.15 -10.93
N HIS A 87 13.89 3.63 -9.98
CA HIS A 87 15.30 3.30 -9.86
C HIS A 87 15.75 3.24 -8.39
N GLN A 88 16.81 2.48 -8.14
CA GLN A 88 17.57 2.52 -6.89
C GLN A 88 18.99 3.01 -7.18
N GLY A 89 19.41 4.04 -6.45
CA GLY A 89 20.62 4.79 -6.71
C GLY A 89 20.66 5.32 -8.15
N GLN A 90 21.86 5.41 -8.71
CA GLN A 90 22.09 5.86 -10.10
C GLN A 90 22.19 4.69 -11.10
N ALA A 91 21.99 3.44 -10.66
CA ALA A 91 22.53 2.28 -11.38
C ALA A 91 21.54 1.19 -11.73
N VAL A 92 20.35 1.15 -11.11
CA VAL A 92 19.41 0.04 -11.31
C VAL A 92 18.02 0.59 -11.54
N SER A 93 17.50 0.38 -12.76
CA SER A 93 16.11 0.69 -13.09
C SER A 93 15.21 -0.53 -12.85
N PHE A 94 13.92 -0.28 -12.63
CA PHE A 94 12.92 -1.33 -12.49
C PHE A 94 11.54 -0.86 -12.98
N TYR A 95 10.69 -1.83 -13.29
CA TYR A 95 9.23 -1.65 -13.32
C TYR A 95 8.60 -2.36 -12.13
N ARG A 96 7.57 -1.77 -11.55
CA ARG A 96 6.81 -2.36 -10.44
C ARG A 96 5.32 -2.36 -10.74
N ILE A 97 4.66 -3.41 -10.28
CA ILE A 97 3.21 -3.42 -10.14
C ILE A 97 2.87 -3.31 -8.66
N LEU A 98 2.09 -2.31 -8.32
CA LEU A 98 1.58 -2.10 -6.98
C LEU A 98 0.09 -2.49 -6.95
N GLN A 99 -0.33 -3.17 -5.89
CA GLN A 99 -1.72 -3.50 -5.61
C GLN A 99 -2.24 -2.59 -4.51
N ILE A 100 -3.37 -1.94 -4.76
CA ILE A 100 -4.14 -1.15 -3.80
C ILE A 100 -5.13 -2.09 -3.14
N ASN A 101 -4.99 -2.28 -1.83
CA ASN A 101 -5.92 -3.09 -1.04
C ASN A 101 -6.68 -2.17 -0.08
N GLU A 102 -7.89 -1.78 -0.49
CA GLU A 102 -8.73 -0.87 0.31
C GLU A 102 -9.18 -1.50 1.64
N GLU A 103 -9.45 -2.80 1.66
CA GLU A 103 -9.89 -3.52 2.87
C GLU A 103 -8.77 -3.56 3.92
N ALA A 104 -7.54 -3.83 3.48
CA ALA A 104 -6.37 -3.84 4.37
C ALA A 104 -5.82 -2.43 4.67
N GLY A 105 -6.20 -1.43 3.87
CA GLY A 105 -5.68 -0.06 4.00
C GLY A 105 -4.21 0.07 3.61
N THR A 106 -3.76 -0.69 2.60
CA THR A 106 -2.35 -0.79 2.21
C THR A 106 -2.14 -0.74 0.70
N ILE A 107 -0.97 -0.26 0.28
CA ILE A 107 -0.43 -0.45 -1.06
C ILE A 107 0.78 -1.38 -0.96
N VAL A 108 0.82 -2.44 -1.78
CA VAL A 108 1.87 -3.46 -1.75
C VAL A 108 2.48 -3.62 -3.13
N ILE A 109 3.80 -3.65 -3.24
CA ILE A 109 4.52 -4.04 -4.46
C ILE A 109 4.42 -5.57 -4.58
N THR A 110 3.76 -6.02 -5.64
CA THR A 110 3.53 -7.45 -5.94
C THR A 110 4.50 -7.97 -7.01
N HIS A 111 4.93 -7.09 -7.91
CA HIS A 111 5.88 -7.43 -8.96
C HIS A 111 6.99 -6.39 -9.03
N GLU A 112 8.20 -6.86 -9.25
CA GLU A 112 9.38 -6.06 -9.55
C GLU A 112 10.14 -6.72 -10.71
N PHE A 113 10.25 -6.00 -11.82
CA PHE A 113 10.99 -6.41 -13.01
C PHE A 113 12.23 -5.52 -13.08
N MET A 114 13.40 -6.07 -12.76
CA MET A 114 14.65 -5.30 -12.72
C MET A 114 15.29 -5.22 -14.10
N GLU A 115 16.06 -4.15 -14.32
CA GLU A 115 16.93 -4.00 -15.48
C GLU A 115 17.75 -5.28 -15.76
N ALA A 116 17.94 -5.58 -17.04
CA ALA A 116 18.59 -6.80 -17.55
C ALA A 116 17.80 -8.12 -17.35
N THR A 117 16.50 -8.07 -17.08
CA THR A 117 15.58 -9.22 -17.19
C THR A 117 14.81 -9.18 -18.51
N GLU A 118 14.38 -10.34 -19.02
CA GLU A 118 13.60 -10.42 -20.28
C GLU A 118 12.27 -9.64 -20.14
N GLU A 119 11.63 -9.73 -18.97
CA GLU A 119 10.39 -9.03 -18.67
C GLU A 119 10.58 -7.51 -18.65
N PHE A 120 11.67 -7.02 -18.03
CA PHE A 120 11.98 -5.58 -18.04
C PHE A 120 12.19 -5.06 -19.46
N GLU A 121 13.00 -5.75 -20.26
CA GLU A 121 13.26 -5.36 -21.65
C GLU A 121 11.98 -5.37 -22.49
N ALA A 122 11.10 -6.35 -22.27
CA ALA A 122 9.81 -6.43 -22.95
C ALA A 122 8.85 -5.30 -22.55
N ILE A 123 8.77 -4.95 -21.25
CA ILE A 123 7.96 -3.82 -20.77
C ILE A 123 8.50 -2.50 -21.34
N GLN A 124 9.82 -2.27 -21.23
CA GLN A 124 10.46 -1.06 -21.74
C GLN A 124 10.19 -0.88 -23.23
N LYS A 125 10.39 -1.94 -24.01
CA LYS A 125 10.15 -1.91 -25.45
C LYS A 125 8.70 -1.56 -25.79
N ALA A 126 7.73 -2.17 -25.11
CA ALA A 126 6.32 -1.90 -25.35
C ALA A 126 5.96 -0.44 -25.06
N ILE A 127 6.49 0.13 -23.96
CA ILE A 127 6.32 1.55 -23.62
C ILE A 127 6.96 2.44 -24.69
N ASP A 128 8.19 2.13 -25.12
CA ASP A 128 8.91 2.90 -26.15
C ASP A 128 8.23 2.86 -27.53
N GLU A 129 7.56 1.74 -27.85
CA GLU A 129 6.76 1.57 -29.07
C GLU A 129 5.37 2.24 -28.98
N GLY A 130 4.99 2.73 -27.80
CA GLY A 130 3.74 3.45 -27.56
C GLY A 130 2.53 2.55 -27.32
N ASP A 131 2.76 1.34 -26.79
CA ASP A 131 1.69 0.42 -26.41
C ASP A 131 0.82 1.00 -25.28
N ASP A 132 -0.41 0.51 -25.18
CA ASP A 132 -1.36 0.92 -24.15
C ASP A 132 -0.94 0.42 -22.77
N LEU A 133 -0.71 1.36 -21.83
CA LEU A 133 -0.23 1.06 -20.47
C LEU A 133 -1.22 0.22 -19.67
N GLN A 134 -2.53 0.38 -19.90
CA GLN A 134 -3.55 -0.44 -19.24
C GLN A 134 -3.40 -1.90 -19.66
N SER A 135 -3.27 -2.16 -20.96
CA SER A 135 -3.07 -3.50 -21.50
C SER A 135 -1.78 -4.14 -20.98
N LEU A 136 -0.69 -3.37 -20.83
CA LEU A 136 0.55 -3.84 -20.22
C LEU A 136 0.35 -4.24 -18.75
N LEU A 137 -0.30 -3.38 -17.96
CA LEU A 137 -0.62 -3.69 -16.57
C LEU A 137 -1.45 -4.98 -16.46
N GLU A 138 -2.50 -5.12 -17.28
CA GLU A 138 -3.36 -6.31 -17.29
C GLU A 138 -2.60 -7.58 -17.68
N GLN A 139 -1.62 -7.49 -18.58
CA GLN A 139 -0.78 -8.63 -18.95
C GLN A 139 0.13 -9.06 -17.79
N TYR A 140 0.90 -8.13 -17.23
CA TYR A 140 1.96 -8.46 -16.28
C TYR A 140 1.45 -8.72 -14.87
N LYS A 141 0.27 -8.20 -14.48
CA LYS A 141 -0.34 -8.51 -13.16
C LYS A 141 -0.85 -9.95 -13.04
N GLN A 142 -0.97 -10.68 -14.15
CA GLN A 142 -1.42 -12.09 -14.19
C GLN A 142 -0.28 -13.08 -13.98
N LEU A 143 0.97 -12.60 -13.94
CA LEU A 143 2.11 -13.42 -13.56
C LEU A 143 2.04 -13.77 -12.07
N GLU A 144 2.77 -14.80 -11.67
CA GLU A 144 2.94 -15.09 -10.23
C GLU A 144 3.71 -13.93 -9.57
N PRO A 145 3.21 -13.36 -8.46
CA PRO A 145 3.91 -12.32 -7.73
C PRO A 145 5.34 -12.75 -7.37
N ASN A 146 6.31 -11.91 -7.73
CA ASN A 146 7.73 -12.15 -7.46
C ASN A 146 8.29 -11.24 -6.34
N LYS A 147 7.43 -10.39 -5.78
CA LYS A 147 7.71 -9.48 -4.66
C LYS A 147 6.49 -9.46 -3.72
N GLU A 148 6.74 -9.20 -2.45
CA GLU A 148 5.69 -8.88 -1.50
C GLU A 148 6.27 -7.88 -0.50
N GLN A 149 6.12 -6.59 -0.81
CA GLN A 149 6.70 -5.52 -0.02
C GLN A 149 5.68 -4.41 0.17
N LEU A 150 5.41 -4.05 1.43
CA LEU A 150 4.63 -2.86 1.74
C LEU A 150 5.24 -1.64 1.03
N TYR A 151 4.40 -0.77 0.48
CA TYR A 151 4.79 0.52 -0.06
C TYR A 151 4.19 1.66 0.78
N PHE A 152 2.91 1.55 1.11
CA PHE A 152 2.19 2.55 1.89
C PHE A 152 1.13 1.90 2.78
N THR A 153 0.90 2.47 3.96
CA THR A 153 -0.22 2.12 4.85
C THR A 153 -0.75 3.38 5.51
N ALA A 154 -2.07 3.43 5.75
CA ALA A 154 -2.72 4.52 6.47
C ALA A 154 -2.80 4.30 7.99
N THR A 155 -2.21 3.21 8.51
CA THR A 155 -2.37 2.81 9.91
C THR A 155 -1.34 3.41 10.87
N GLU A 156 -0.31 4.07 10.34
CA GLU A 156 0.77 4.62 11.13
C GLU A 156 0.37 5.94 11.80
N VAL A 157 1.09 6.32 12.85
CA VAL A 157 0.83 7.58 13.57
C VAL A 157 1.67 8.68 12.93
N ALA A 158 1.02 9.77 12.55
CA ALA A 158 1.72 10.93 12.00
C ALA A 158 2.65 11.57 13.04
N GLU A 159 3.81 12.06 12.58
CA GLU A 159 4.81 12.72 13.41
C GLU A 159 5.34 14.01 12.74
N GLU A 160 5.94 14.89 13.52
CA GLU A 160 6.59 16.10 13.01
C GLU A 160 8.07 15.81 12.70
N ILE A 161 8.52 16.21 11.51
CA ILE A 161 9.92 16.18 11.11
C ILE A 161 10.37 17.55 10.61
N THR A 162 11.68 17.80 10.65
CA THR A 162 12.31 18.97 10.01
C THR A 162 13.15 18.51 8.83
N LEU A 163 12.85 18.95 7.60
CA LEU A 163 13.63 18.69 6.38
C LEU A 163 15.01 19.37 6.43
N GLN A 164 15.94 18.98 5.55
CA GLN A 164 17.25 19.63 5.44
C GLN A 164 17.15 21.12 5.05
N THR A 165 16.05 21.51 4.39
CA THR A 165 15.71 22.90 4.09
C THR A 165 15.36 23.73 5.34
N GLY A 166 15.11 23.07 6.48
CA GLY A 166 14.60 23.67 7.71
C GLY A 166 13.07 23.76 7.78
N GLU A 167 12.35 23.25 6.78
CA GLU A 167 10.88 23.18 6.79
C GLU A 167 10.39 22.12 7.78
N GLU A 168 9.45 22.49 8.65
CA GLU A 168 8.75 21.57 9.56
C GLU A 168 7.49 21.03 8.88
N LEU A 169 7.32 19.70 8.89
CA LEU A 169 6.21 19.01 8.25
C LEU A 169 5.64 17.93 9.16
N THR A 170 4.31 17.78 9.14
CA THR A 170 3.64 16.57 9.62
C THR A 170 3.72 15.50 8.54
N VAL A 171 4.22 14.33 8.90
CA VAL A 171 4.44 13.21 7.97
C VAL A 171 3.89 11.91 8.54
N LEU A 172 3.49 11.01 7.64
CA LEU A 172 3.16 9.63 7.96
C LEU A 172 4.40 8.74 7.70
N PRO A 173 5.01 8.14 8.74
CA PRO A 173 6.17 7.29 8.60
C PRO A 173 5.76 5.85 8.28
N VAL A 174 6.16 5.33 7.11
CA VAL A 174 5.95 3.93 6.72
C VAL A 174 7.27 3.16 6.88
N HIS A 175 7.27 2.18 7.78
CA HIS A 175 8.46 1.40 8.13
C HIS A 175 8.54 0.12 7.30
N ILE A 176 9.62 -0.05 6.53
CA ILE A 176 9.87 -1.21 5.68
C ILE A 176 11.26 -1.75 6.00
N LYS A 177 11.31 -2.78 6.86
CA LYS A 177 12.55 -3.34 7.40
C LYS A 177 13.43 -2.23 7.99
N ASP A 178 14.59 -1.96 7.39
CA ASP A 178 15.58 -0.98 7.86
C ASP A 178 15.53 0.33 7.07
N THR A 179 14.35 0.68 6.54
CA THR A 179 14.09 1.93 5.83
C THR A 179 12.78 2.53 6.29
N VAL A 180 12.74 3.85 6.48
CA VAL A 180 11.52 4.62 6.79
C VAL A 180 11.22 5.58 5.65
N TYR A 181 10.00 5.50 5.14
CA TYR A 181 9.48 6.35 4.07
C TYR A 181 8.51 7.36 4.67
N TYR A 182 8.80 8.66 4.53
CA TYR A 182 7.99 9.73 5.11
C TYR A 182 7.12 10.39 4.06
N PHE A 183 5.81 10.19 4.18
CA PHE A 183 4.82 10.80 3.30
C PHE A 183 4.25 12.06 3.95
N ALA A 184 4.37 13.21 3.30
CA ALA A 184 3.79 14.46 3.76
C ALA A 184 2.41 14.70 3.14
N GLU A 185 1.55 15.38 3.88
CA GLU A 185 0.24 15.79 3.39
C GLU A 185 0.39 16.63 2.11
N GLU A 186 -0.47 16.35 1.14
CA GLU A 186 -0.57 16.97 -0.19
C GLU A 186 0.68 16.86 -1.08
N ARG A 187 1.75 16.20 -0.62
CA ARG A 187 3.07 16.17 -1.30
C ARG A 187 3.54 14.78 -1.73
N GLY A 188 3.03 13.70 -1.13
CA GLY A 188 3.62 12.37 -1.36
C GLY A 188 4.87 12.15 -0.52
N LEU A 189 5.77 11.30 -1.01
CA LEU A 189 7.02 10.98 -0.34
C LEU A 189 7.93 12.22 -0.33
N VAL A 190 8.47 12.59 0.83
CA VAL A 190 9.38 13.75 0.99
C VAL A 190 10.76 13.37 1.52
N ARG A 191 10.88 12.21 2.18
CA ARG A 191 12.13 11.74 2.78
C ARG A 191 12.17 10.21 2.85
N ILE A 192 13.36 9.66 2.62
CA ILE A 192 13.71 8.27 2.92
C ILE A 192 14.85 8.27 3.94
N LYS A 193 14.66 7.56 5.05
CA LYS A 193 15.70 7.34 6.06
C LYS A 193 16.15 5.88 6.03
N TYR A 194 17.44 5.67 5.78
CA TYR A 194 18.06 4.35 5.74
C TYR A 194 18.74 4.07 7.08
N THR A 195 18.27 3.04 7.79
CA THR A 195 18.71 2.69 9.16
C THR A 195 19.37 1.30 9.24
N GLY A 196 19.61 0.64 8.11
CA GLY A 196 20.17 -0.70 8.06
C GLY A 196 21.64 -0.78 8.50
N ASP A 197 22.01 -1.91 9.11
CA ASP A 197 23.37 -2.16 9.59
C ASP A 197 24.42 -2.00 8.48
N SER A 198 24.10 -2.41 7.24
CA SER A 198 25.00 -2.26 6.09
C SER A 198 25.23 -0.80 5.70
N VAL A 199 24.23 0.05 5.87
CA VAL A 199 24.34 1.49 5.62
C VAL A 199 25.24 2.13 6.67
N ILE A 200 25.02 1.78 7.95
CA ILE A 200 25.84 2.28 9.06
C ILE A 200 27.28 1.76 8.95
N GLU A 201 27.50 0.51 8.53
CA GLU A 201 28.85 -0.03 8.32
C GLU A 201 29.59 0.71 7.19
N LEU A 202 28.89 1.08 6.12
CA LEU A 202 29.48 1.76 4.97
C LEU A 202 29.72 3.26 5.21
N PHE A 203 28.81 3.95 5.87
CA PHE A 203 28.82 5.42 5.99
C PHE A 203 29.09 5.93 7.42
N GLY A 204 29.09 5.04 8.42
CA GLY A 204 29.32 5.38 9.82
C GLY A 204 28.08 5.85 10.59
N GLU A 205 26.98 6.14 9.89
CA GLU A 205 25.72 6.64 10.45
C GLU A 205 24.53 6.35 9.52
N GLU A 206 23.31 6.55 10.02
CA GLU A 206 22.07 6.51 9.22
C GLU A 206 22.12 7.56 8.11
N GLN A 207 21.55 7.26 6.95
CA GLN A 207 21.55 8.16 5.80
C GLN A 207 20.15 8.65 5.47
N ILE A 208 20.04 9.88 4.98
CA ILE A 208 18.75 10.51 4.65
C ILE A 208 18.76 11.03 3.22
N ALA A 209 17.90 10.47 2.37
CA ALA A 209 17.61 11.05 1.06
C ALA A 209 16.32 11.87 1.14
N GLU A 210 16.31 13.04 0.52
CA GLU A 210 15.14 13.92 0.45
C GLU A 210 14.84 14.29 -0.99
N ALA A 211 13.60 14.69 -1.26
CA ALA A 211 13.22 15.23 -2.56
C ALA A 211 14.14 16.43 -2.86
N ASN A 212 14.70 16.46 -4.06
CA ASN A 212 15.72 17.44 -4.42
C ASN A 212 15.23 18.88 -4.14
N PRO A 213 15.86 19.63 -3.22
CA PRO A 213 15.38 20.98 -2.83
C PRO A 213 15.58 22.03 -3.94
N HIS A 214 16.06 21.64 -5.11
CA HIS A 214 16.40 22.50 -6.25
C HIS A 214 15.63 22.19 -7.55
N GLN A 215 14.57 21.38 -7.49
CA GLN A 215 13.61 21.24 -8.60
C GLN A 215 12.43 22.19 -8.43
#